data_AF-X1Q5M0-F1
#
_entry.id   AF-X1Q5M0-F1
#
_cell.length_a   1.000
_cell.length_b   1.000
_cell.length_c   1.000
_cell.angle_alpha   90.00
_cell.angle_beta   90.00
_cell.angle_gamma   90.00
#
_symmetry.space_group_name_H-M   'P 1'
#
loop_
_entity.id
_entity.type
_entity.pdbx_description
1 polymer ?
#
loop_
_entity_poly.entity_id
_entity_poly.type
_entity_poly.pdbx_seq_one_letter_code
_entity_poly.pdbx_strand_id
1 'polypeptide(L)'
;MAGEQGSKAPAIVAGGIGGAILGIIATLLMTKPAKAAPLDEKLDYLIECLTTLIPVLAEVAGSNAQLIELLEQWLAAQGIEPGVKVSVSTPWVAKEPEEIFSQAILTTGTFYSDKMVDWTKGKRILFKVESTLNQAVQIQLIGNTVDDMNLATDINGPLPCTANGNISIGLAWDDWHPYVGVKITVAVAPTAGILTISAVIQE
;
A
#
# COMPACT_ATOMS: atom_id res chain seq x y z
N MET A 1 -8.63 21.90 50.63
CA MET A 1 -9.83 22.45 49.96
C MET A 1 -9.38 23.12 48.69
N ALA A 2 -9.95 22.68 47.56
CA ALA A 2 -10.03 23.31 46.23
C ALA A 2 -8.70 23.70 45.52
N GLY A 3 -8.47 23.37 44.25
CA GLY A 3 -9.32 22.70 43.26
C GLY A 3 -8.53 22.45 41.97
N GLU A 4 -8.86 21.35 41.29
CA GLU A 4 -8.43 21.03 39.94
C GLU A 4 -8.72 22.19 38.98
N GLN A 5 -7.70 22.70 38.31
CA GLN A 5 -7.89 23.45 37.07
C GLN A 5 -7.82 22.47 35.91
N GLY A 6 -8.98 21.92 35.56
CA GLY A 6 -9.17 21.19 34.33
C GLY A 6 -8.82 22.06 33.13
N SER A 7 -7.84 21.59 32.35
CA SER A 7 -7.51 22.08 31.01
C SER A 7 -8.77 22.08 30.15
N LYS A 8 -9.27 23.27 29.81
CA LYS A 8 -10.32 23.43 28.81
C LYS A 8 -9.63 23.61 27.46
N ALA A 9 -9.51 22.53 26.71
CA ALA A 9 -9.26 22.63 25.28
C ALA A 9 -10.39 23.47 24.63
N PRO A 10 -10.11 24.39 23.71
CA PRO A 10 -11.14 25.11 22.99
C PRO A 10 -11.94 24.10 22.15
N ALA A 11 -13.23 23.98 22.45
CA ALA A 11 -14.14 23.17 21.67
C ALA A 11 -14.26 23.78 20.26
N ILE A 12 -13.83 23.05 19.24
CA ILE A 12 -14.09 23.37 17.84
C ILE A 12 -15.59 23.16 17.62
N VAL A 13 -16.35 24.25 17.63
CA VAL A 13 -17.75 24.24 17.21
C VAL A 13 -17.78 24.24 15.69
N ALA A 14 -17.74 23.04 15.09
CA ALA A 14 -18.00 22.84 13.68
C ALA A 14 -19.53 22.83 13.44
N GLY A 15 -20.14 24.02 13.46
CA GLY A 15 -21.55 24.23 13.16
C GLY A 15 -21.73 25.52 12.38
N GLY A 16 -21.12 25.58 11.19
CA GLY A 16 -21.05 26.78 10.36
C GLY A 16 -22.26 26.99 9.44
N ILE A 17 -22.44 28.24 9.04
CA ILE A 17 -23.45 28.76 8.09
C ILE A 17 -23.46 27.98 6.77
N GLY A 18 -22.33 27.36 6.38
CA GLY A 18 -22.19 26.53 5.20
C GLY A 18 -23.21 25.38 5.07
N GLY A 19 -23.68 24.79 6.17
CA GLY A 19 -24.71 23.73 6.11
C GLY A 19 -26.07 24.21 5.59
N ALA A 20 -26.47 25.43 5.94
CA ALA A 20 -27.72 26.03 5.48
C ALA A 20 -27.65 26.47 4.02
N ILE A 21 -26.52 27.07 3.59
CA ILE A 21 -26.32 27.53 2.21
C ILE A 21 -26.17 26.34 1.25
N LEU A 22 -25.48 25.27 1.66
CA LEU A 22 -25.42 24.01 0.90
C LEU A 22 -26.81 23.37 0.73
N GLY A 23 -27.68 23.48 1.75
CA GLY A 23 -29.08 23.06 1.64
C GLY A 23 -29.89 23.87 0.61
N ILE A 24 -29.62 25.17 0.47
CA ILE A 24 -30.25 26.04 -0.54
C ILE A 24 -29.77 25.64 -1.94
N ILE A 25 -28.47 25.40 -2.12
CA ILE A 25 -27.88 24.94 -3.40
C ILE A 25 -28.47 23.57 -3.79
N ALA A 26 -28.56 22.63 -2.86
CA ALA A 26 -29.16 21.32 -3.10
C ALA A 26 -30.64 21.43 -3.49
N THR A 27 -31.39 22.35 -2.88
CA THR A 27 -32.79 22.61 -3.20
C THR A 27 -32.93 23.25 -4.59
N LEU A 28 -32.07 24.20 -4.96
CA LEU A 28 -32.01 24.78 -6.32
C LEU A 28 -31.73 23.70 -7.38
N LEU A 29 -30.78 22.79 -7.11
CA LEU A 29 -30.42 21.64 -7.96
C LEU A 29 -31.54 20.61 -8.13
N MET A 30 -32.40 20.45 -7.12
CA MET A 30 -33.50 19.48 -7.16
C MET A 30 -34.82 20.05 -7.70
N THR A 31 -35.01 21.38 -7.71
CA THR A 31 -36.32 22.00 -8.01
C THR A 31 -36.50 22.44 -9.46
N LYS A 32 -35.43 22.54 -10.27
CA LYS A 32 -35.53 22.94 -11.68
C LYS A 32 -35.07 21.80 -12.61
N PRO A 33 -35.94 21.27 -13.49
CA PRO A 33 -35.55 20.20 -14.42
C PRO A 33 -34.65 20.78 -15.53
N ALA A 34 -33.33 20.71 -15.35
CA ALA A 34 -32.31 21.18 -16.31
C ALA A 34 -32.48 20.63 -17.74
N LYS A 35 -33.30 19.58 -17.90
CA LYS A 35 -33.56 18.90 -19.17
C LYS A 35 -34.68 19.55 -20.02
N ALA A 36 -35.56 20.39 -19.45
CA ALA A 36 -36.78 20.87 -20.13
C ALA A 36 -36.87 22.40 -20.38
N ALA A 37 -35.96 23.22 -19.84
CA ALA A 37 -36.02 24.68 -19.96
C ALA A 37 -35.34 25.22 -21.26
N PRO A 38 -35.76 26.39 -21.79
CA PRO A 38 -35.02 27.17 -22.80
C PRO A 38 -33.59 27.51 -22.37
N LEU A 39 -32.70 27.82 -23.32
CA LEU A 39 -31.27 28.03 -23.04
C LEU A 39 -31.00 29.21 -22.09
N ASP A 40 -31.73 30.31 -22.23
CA ASP A 40 -31.55 31.52 -21.41
C ASP A 40 -31.93 31.26 -19.94
N GLU A 41 -33.01 30.51 -19.70
CA GLU A 41 -33.43 30.10 -18.35
C GLU A 41 -32.41 29.14 -17.70
N LYS A 42 -31.71 28.32 -18.49
CA LYS A 42 -30.62 27.47 -17.98
C LYS A 42 -29.40 28.30 -17.59
N LEU A 43 -29.10 29.36 -18.33
CA LEU A 43 -27.98 30.25 -18.04
C LEU A 43 -28.23 31.04 -16.76
N ASP A 44 -29.41 31.63 -16.61
CA ASP A 44 -29.81 32.36 -15.40
C ASP A 44 -29.77 31.46 -14.16
N TYR A 45 -30.22 30.21 -14.31
CA TYR A 45 -30.16 29.20 -13.27
C TYR A 45 -28.72 28.84 -12.85
N LEU A 46 -27.81 28.66 -13.82
CA LEU A 46 -26.40 28.41 -13.54
C LEU A 46 -25.75 29.60 -12.85
N ILE A 47 -26.09 30.83 -13.25
CA ILE A 47 -25.61 32.06 -12.61
C ILE A 47 -26.09 32.14 -11.17
N GLU A 48 -27.36 31.80 -10.89
CA GLU A 48 -27.92 31.75 -9.53
C GLU A 48 -27.18 30.73 -8.65
N CYS A 49 -26.97 29.50 -9.15
CA CYS A 49 -26.21 28.47 -8.43
C CYS A 49 -24.77 28.90 -8.17
N LEU A 50 -24.07 29.44 -9.17
CA LEU A 50 -22.69 29.91 -9.01
C LEU A 50 -22.59 31.07 -8.03
N THR A 51 -23.53 32.01 -8.06
CA THR A 51 -23.55 33.16 -7.13
C THR A 51 -23.74 32.71 -5.68
N THR A 52 -24.61 31.71 -5.46
CA THR A 52 -24.81 31.13 -4.11
C THR A 52 -23.65 30.25 -3.63
N LEU A 53 -22.84 29.71 -4.55
CA LEU A 53 -21.66 28.89 -4.23
C LEU A 53 -20.44 29.72 -3.78
N ILE A 54 -20.29 30.95 -4.28
CA ILE A 54 -19.19 31.86 -3.94
C ILE A 54 -18.96 32.01 -2.42
N PRO A 55 -19.98 32.35 -1.59
CA PRO A 55 -19.76 32.51 -0.15
C PRO A 55 -19.38 31.20 0.56
N VAL A 56 -19.86 30.05 0.09
CA VAL A 56 -19.50 28.73 0.64
C VAL A 56 -18.02 28.45 0.39
N LEU A 57 -17.53 28.74 -0.82
CA LEU A 57 -16.11 28.57 -1.15
C LEU A 57 -15.22 29.52 -0.36
N ALA A 58 -15.68 30.74 -0.08
CA ALA A 58 -14.97 31.69 0.77
C ALA A 58 -14.87 31.21 2.23
N GLU A 59 -15.93 30.62 2.78
CA GLU A 59 -15.93 30.01 4.12
C GLU A 59 -14.99 28.80 4.19
N VAL A 60 -15.01 27.93 3.17
CA VAL A 60 -14.08 26.79 3.07
C VAL A 60 -12.62 27.26 2.98
N ALA A 61 -12.34 28.29 2.17
CA ALA A 61 -11.01 28.86 2.08
C ALA A 61 -10.54 29.44 3.44
N GLY A 62 -11.43 30.15 4.15
CA GLY A 62 -11.14 30.67 5.48
C GLY A 62 -10.89 29.56 6.52
N SER A 63 -11.72 28.52 6.53
CA SER A 63 -11.53 27.35 7.40
C SER A 63 -10.23 26.62 7.10
N ASN A 64 -9.86 26.48 5.83
CA ASN A 64 -8.60 25.86 5.44
C ASN A 64 -7.40 26.69 5.88
N ALA A 65 -7.47 28.03 5.75
CA ALA A 65 -6.42 28.92 6.24
C ALA A 65 -6.23 28.79 7.76
N GLN A 66 -7.31 28.72 8.53
CA GLN A 66 -7.26 28.50 9.99
C GLN A 66 -6.68 27.14 10.35
N LEU A 67 -7.05 26.07 9.62
CA LEU A 67 -6.48 24.74 9.83
C LEU A 67 -4.98 24.70 9.54
N ILE A 68 -4.53 25.37 8.48
CA ILE A 68 -3.11 25.50 8.15
C ILE A 68 -2.38 26.21 9.29
N GLU A 69 -2.89 27.33 9.79
CA GLU A 69 -2.28 28.07 10.89
C GLU A 69 -2.17 27.22 12.17
N LEU A 70 -3.22 26.47 12.52
CA LEU A 70 -3.20 25.56 13.67
C LEU A 70 -2.19 24.42 13.50
N LEU A 71 -2.06 23.88 12.29
CA LEU A 71 -1.07 22.84 11.98
C LEU A 71 0.36 23.40 12.05
N GLU A 72 0.60 24.60 11.53
CA GLU A 72 1.90 25.27 11.61
C GLU A 72 2.28 25.58 13.06
N GLN A 73 1.33 26.06 13.88
CA GLN A 73 1.54 26.29 15.31
C GLN A 73 1.85 24.99 16.06
N TRP A 74 1.14 23.89 15.74
CA TRP A 74 1.39 22.58 16.33
C TRP A 74 2.76 22.01 15.94
N LEU A 75 3.18 22.18 14.67
CA LEU A 75 4.51 21.79 14.19
C LEU A 75 5.62 22.62 14.84
N ALA A 76 5.41 23.93 14.97
CA ALA A 76 6.35 24.83 15.65
C ALA A 76 6.52 24.46 17.12
N ALA A 77 5.45 24.05 17.81
CA ALA A 77 5.52 23.55 19.18
C ALA A 77 6.34 22.25 19.32
N GLN A 78 6.53 21.49 18.24
CA GLN A 78 7.41 20.32 18.17
C GLN A 78 8.82 20.66 17.72
N GLY A 79 9.14 21.94 17.51
CA GLY A 79 10.45 22.39 17.03
C GLY A 79 10.67 22.15 15.54
N ILE A 80 9.61 21.91 14.76
CA ILE A 80 9.68 21.71 13.31
C ILE A 80 9.42 23.06 12.64
N GLU A 81 10.44 23.63 11.99
CA GLU A 81 10.29 24.91 11.27
C GLU A 81 9.42 24.78 10.01
N PRO A 82 8.65 25.82 9.62
CA PRO A 82 7.86 25.83 8.40
C PRO A 82 8.74 25.69 7.15
N GLY A 83 8.32 24.85 6.20
CA GLY A 83 9.09 24.63 4.95
C GLY A 83 10.19 23.58 5.06
N VAL A 84 10.33 22.89 6.21
CA VAL A 84 11.18 21.70 6.31
C VAL A 84 10.65 20.64 5.34
N LYS A 85 11.42 20.35 4.29
CA LYS A 85 11.21 19.16 3.48
C LYS A 85 11.32 17.97 4.41
N VAL A 86 10.21 17.31 4.70
CA VAL A 86 10.20 16.03 5.41
C VAL A 86 10.84 15.00 4.48
N SER A 87 12.16 14.90 4.51
CA SER A 87 12.89 13.84 3.82
C SER A 87 12.76 12.59 4.70
N VAL A 88 11.78 11.75 4.40
CA VAL A 88 11.70 10.43 5.00
C VAL A 88 12.78 9.56 4.35
N SER A 89 13.97 9.54 4.96
CA SER A 89 15.00 8.58 4.59
C SER A 89 14.65 7.23 5.20
N THR A 90 14.29 6.26 4.35
CA THR A 90 14.16 4.86 4.77
C THR A 90 15.39 4.12 4.26
N PRO A 91 16.45 3.96 5.09
CA PRO A 91 17.68 3.33 4.65
C PRO A 91 17.38 1.90 4.21
N TRP A 92 17.94 1.48 3.07
CA TRP A 92 17.79 0.12 2.55
C TRP A 92 18.57 -0.86 3.44
N VAL A 93 17.87 -1.51 4.36
CA VAL A 93 18.48 -2.49 5.28
C VAL A 93 17.95 -3.87 4.93
N ALA A 94 18.85 -4.76 4.53
CA ALA A 94 18.52 -6.16 4.36
C ALA A 94 18.39 -6.83 5.74
N LYS A 95 17.29 -7.54 5.95
CA LYS A 95 17.13 -8.45 7.08
C LYS A 95 18.01 -9.69 6.88
N GLU A 96 18.22 -10.42 7.98
CA GLU A 96 18.85 -11.74 7.92
C GLU A 96 18.08 -12.67 6.96
N PRO A 97 18.78 -13.47 6.14
CA PRO A 97 18.13 -14.45 5.28
C PRO A 97 17.29 -15.45 6.06
N GLU A 98 16.03 -15.58 5.67
CA GLU A 98 15.10 -16.56 6.21
C GLU A 98 15.11 -17.80 5.31
N GLU A 99 15.56 -18.94 5.84
CA GLU A 99 15.43 -20.22 5.14
C GLU A 99 13.97 -20.65 5.09
N ILE A 100 13.50 -20.99 3.89
CA ILE A 100 12.10 -21.37 3.62
C ILE A 100 12.00 -22.75 2.96
N PHE A 101 13.12 -23.36 2.57
CA PHE A 101 13.18 -24.72 2.07
C PHE A 101 14.61 -25.23 2.17
N SER A 102 14.81 -26.43 2.71
CA SER A 102 16.14 -27.06 2.77
C SER A 102 16.00 -28.58 2.83
N GLN A 103 15.90 -29.21 1.66
CA GLN A 103 15.60 -30.65 1.59
C GLN A 103 16.34 -31.33 0.43
N ALA A 104 16.61 -32.62 0.63
CA ALA A 104 17.05 -33.50 -0.45
C ALA A 104 15.84 -33.95 -1.27
N ILE A 105 15.78 -33.54 -2.53
CA ILE A 105 14.72 -33.96 -3.45
C ILE A 105 15.24 -35.14 -4.27
N LEU A 106 14.68 -36.32 -4.04
CA LEU A 106 15.09 -37.57 -4.71
C LEU A 106 14.00 -38.15 -5.62
N THR A 107 12.93 -37.39 -5.87
CA THR A 107 11.78 -37.84 -6.67
C THR A 107 11.36 -36.74 -7.65
N THR A 108 10.68 -37.14 -8.72
CA THR A 108 10.02 -36.19 -9.62
C THR A 108 8.73 -35.68 -8.99
N GLY A 109 8.35 -34.45 -9.32
CA GLY A 109 7.11 -33.87 -8.83
C GLY A 109 7.18 -32.36 -8.65
N THR A 110 6.14 -31.85 -8.00
CA THR A 110 6.06 -30.46 -7.57
C THR A 110 6.16 -30.41 -6.06
N PHE A 111 7.07 -29.59 -5.58
CA PHE A 111 7.29 -29.31 -4.16
C PHE A 111 7.02 -27.83 -3.92
N TYR A 112 6.77 -27.49 -2.67
CA TYR A 112 6.57 -26.11 -2.26
C TYR A 112 7.57 -25.78 -1.15
N SER A 113 7.82 -24.49 -0.93
CA SER A 113 8.52 -24.04 0.28
C SER A 113 7.78 -24.53 1.54
N ASP A 114 8.43 -24.50 2.68
CA ASP A 114 7.85 -24.93 3.95
C ASP A 114 6.85 -23.90 4.52
N LYS A 115 6.97 -22.63 4.07
CA LYS A 115 6.10 -21.49 4.43
C LYS A 115 6.07 -20.43 3.33
N MET A 116 5.13 -19.49 3.43
CA MET A 116 5.21 -18.23 2.70
C MET A 116 5.99 -17.21 3.51
N VAL A 117 6.67 -16.31 2.81
CA VAL A 117 7.38 -15.18 3.42
C VAL A 117 6.41 -14.02 3.54
N ASP A 118 6.27 -13.50 4.77
CA ASP A 118 5.52 -12.27 5.04
C ASP A 118 6.32 -11.07 4.54
N TRP A 119 5.91 -10.52 3.39
CA TRP A 119 6.52 -9.35 2.78
C TRP A 119 5.70 -8.07 3.01
N THR A 120 4.87 -8.02 4.07
CA THR A 120 3.94 -6.90 4.33
C THR A 120 4.59 -5.53 4.55
N LYS A 121 5.87 -5.51 4.96
CA LYS A 121 6.60 -4.31 5.37
C LYS A 121 7.87 -4.05 4.56
N GLY A 122 8.21 -4.95 3.63
CA GLY A 122 9.43 -4.83 2.84
C GLY A 122 9.21 -4.01 1.58
N LYS A 123 10.28 -3.37 1.09
CA LYS A 123 10.30 -2.70 -0.21
C LYS A 123 10.73 -3.63 -1.34
N ARG A 124 11.62 -4.58 -1.04
CA ARG A 124 12.10 -5.62 -1.95
C ARG A 124 12.24 -6.94 -1.21
N ILE A 125 12.06 -8.03 -1.94
CA ILE A 125 12.38 -9.37 -1.48
C ILE A 125 13.27 -10.04 -2.51
N LEU A 126 14.28 -10.77 -2.03
CA LEU A 126 15.20 -11.55 -2.84
C LEU A 126 15.19 -13.00 -2.39
N PHE A 127 14.92 -13.91 -3.31
CA PHE A 127 15.04 -15.35 -3.09
C PHE A 127 16.38 -15.81 -3.63
N LYS A 128 17.23 -16.33 -2.74
CA LYS A 128 18.46 -17.02 -3.11
C LYS A 128 18.19 -18.52 -3.11
N VAL A 129 18.44 -19.15 -4.24
CA VAL A 129 18.34 -20.60 -4.42
C VAL A 129 19.73 -21.16 -4.65
N GLU A 130 20.10 -22.14 -3.83
CA GLU A 130 21.37 -22.86 -3.94
C GLU A 130 21.08 -24.35 -4.05
N SER A 131 21.59 -24.95 -5.12
CA SER A 131 21.36 -26.36 -5.43
C SER A 131 22.68 -27.10 -5.44
N THR A 132 22.75 -28.18 -4.67
CA THR A 132 23.78 -29.22 -4.79
C THR A 132 23.21 -30.47 -5.49
N LEU A 133 22.00 -30.37 -6.04
CA LEU A 133 21.36 -31.46 -6.77
C LEU A 133 22.13 -31.77 -8.05
N ASN A 134 22.19 -33.05 -8.41
CA ASN A 134 22.80 -33.48 -9.68
C ASN A 134 21.86 -33.39 -10.90
N GLN A 135 20.67 -32.80 -10.73
CA GLN A 135 19.71 -32.51 -11.80
C GLN A 135 19.24 -31.06 -11.69
N ALA A 136 18.83 -30.48 -12.82
CA ALA A 136 18.25 -29.15 -12.85
C ALA A 136 16.80 -29.17 -12.34
N VAL A 137 16.38 -28.09 -11.70
CA VAL A 137 15.01 -27.89 -11.18
C VAL A 137 14.47 -26.55 -11.65
N GLN A 138 13.16 -26.45 -11.80
CA GLN A 138 12.49 -25.19 -12.12
C GLN A 138 11.99 -24.52 -10.84
N ILE A 139 12.30 -23.24 -10.67
CA ILE A 139 11.88 -22.43 -9.54
C ILE A 139 10.83 -21.43 -10.01
N GLN A 140 9.62 -21.52 -9.47
CA GLN A 140 8.52 -20.61 -9.73
C GLN A 140 8.20 -19.87 -8.44
N LEU A 141 8.28 -18.54 -8.44
CA LEU A 141 7.75 -17.76 -7.33
C LEU A 141 6.23 -17.79 -7.39
N ILE A 142 5.60 -17.92 -6.22
CA ILE A 142 4.15 -17.96 -6.07
C ILE A 142 3.71 -16.93 -5.03
N GLY A 143 2.56 -16.32 -5.24
CA GLY A 143 2.03 -15.28 -4.38
C GLY A 143 0.64 -15.61 -3.86
N ASN A 144 0.34 -15.20 -2.63
CA ASN A 144 -1.03 -15.23 -2.09
C ASN A 144 -1.32 -14.00 -1.22
N THR A 145 -2.60 -13.76 -0.97
CA THR A 145 -3.14 -12.74 -0.07
C THR A 145 -3.17 -13.19 1.39
N VAL A 146 -2.99 -14.48 1.64
CA VAL A 146 -2.91 -15.12 2.96
C VAL A 146 -1.64 -15.98 3.05
N ASP A 147 -1.17 -16.26 4.27
CA ASP A 147 -0.02 -17.14 4.53
C ASP A 147 -0.39 -18.62 4.32
N ASP A 148 -0.73 -18.98 3.08
CA ASP A 148 -1.10 -20.34 2.66
C ASP A 148 -0.78 -20.54 1.16
N MET A 149 -0.20 -21.68 0.80
CA MET A 149 0.11 -22.08 -0.59
C MET A 149 -1.10 -22.52 -1.40
N ASN A 150 -2.22 -22.79 -0.74
CA ASN A 150 -3.47 -23.12 -1.39
C ASN A 150 -3.93 -21.95 -2.27
N LEU A 151 -4.18 -22.24 -3.55
CA LEU A 151 -4.61 -21.26 -4.56
C LEU A 151 -3.61 -20.10 -4.78
N ALA A 152 -2.34 -20.30 -4.43
CA ALA A 152 -1.30 -19.32 -4.75
C ALA A 152 -1.15 -19.15 -6.27
N THR A 153 -0.90 -17.91 -6.69
CA THR A 153 -0.77 -17.52 -8.10
C THR A 153 0.69 -17.51 -8.50
N ASP A 154 0.99 -17.97 -9.72
CA ASP A 154 2.34 -17.93 -10.27
C ASP A 154 2.73 -16.48 -10.58
N ILE A 155 3.86 -16.03 -10.01
CA ILE A 155 4.44 -14.71 -10.25
C ILE A 155 5.53 -14.86 -11.33
N ASN A 156 5.33 -14.23 -12.48
CA ASN A 156 6.21 -14.39 -13.66
C ASN A 156 6.33 -15.87 -14.10
N GLY A 157 7.30 -16.16 -14.98
CA GLY A 157 7.57 -17.51 -15.46
C GLY A 157 8.57 -18.29 -14.59
N PRO A 158 8.61 -19.63 -14.71
CA PRO A 158 9.54 -20.45 -13.96
C PRO A 158 10.97 -20.27 -14.46
N LEU A 159 11.91 -20.14 -13.53
CA LEU A 159 13.33 -19.92 -13.80
C LEU A 159 14.14 -21.20 -13.54
N PRO A 160 15.05 -21.59 -14.45
CA PRO A 160 15.85 -22.79 -14.27
C PRO A 160 16.96 -22.58 -13.24
N CYS A 161 17.02 -23.46 -12.25
CA CYS A 161 18.20 -23.65 -11.41
C CYS A 161 18.96 -24.89 -11.92
N THR A 162 20.15 -24.68 -12.46
CA THR A 162 20.97 -25.77 -13.01
C THR A 162 21.43 -26.73 -11.91
N ALA A 163 21.77 -27.96 -12.28
CA ALA A 163 22.44 -28.89 -11.37
C ALA A 163 23.71 -28.27 -10.78
N ASN A 164 23.94 -28.45 -9.48
CA ASN A 164 25.04 -27.84 -8.72
C ASN A 164 25.16 -26.31 -8.93
N GLY A 165 24.02 -25.65 -9.19
CA GLY A 165 23.95 -24.24 -9.53
C GLY A 165 23.33 -23.39 -8.43
N ASN A 166 23.21 -22.11 -8.72
CA ASN A 166 22.46 -21.18 -7.90
C ASN A 166 21.80 -20.13 -8.78
N ILE A 167 20.68 -19.58 -8.30
CA ILE A 167 20.00 -18.45 -8.92
C ILE A 167 19.54 -17.48 -7.83
N SER A 168 19.36 -16.22 -8.20
CA SER A 168 18.76 -15.20 -7.32
C SER A 168 17.60 -14.56 -8.06
N ILE A 169 16.44 -14.49 -7.41
CA ILE A 169 15.20 -13.95 -8.00
C ILE A 169 14.70 -12.84 -7.09
N GLY A 170 14.67 -11.61 -7.60
CA GLY A 170 14.19 -10.44 -6.86
C GLY A 170 12.80 -10.05 -7.33
N LEU A 171 11.94 -9.64 -6.40
CA LEU A 171 10.67 -9.00 -6.69
C LEU A 171 10.68 -7.55 -6.18
N ALA A 172 10.08 -6.67 -6.98
CA ALA A 172 9.73 -5.31 -6.60
C ALA A 172 8.31 -5.30 -6.02
N TRP A 173 8.03 -4.33 -5.14
CA TRP A 173 6.77 -4.28 -4.38
C TRP A 173 5.51 -4.27 -5.27
N ASP A 174 5.62 -3.77 -6.50
CA ASP A 174 4.56 -3.77 -7.51
C ASP A 174 4.35 -5.13 -8.21
N ASP A 175 5.28 -6.08 -8.09
CA ASP A 175 5.13 -7.42 -8.66
C ASP A 175 4.13 -8.27 -7.85
N TRP A 176 4.23 -8.25 -6.51
CA TRP A 176 3.32 -8.97 -5.62
C TRP A 176 3.39 -8.50 -4.17
N HIS A 177 2.27 -8.58 -3.45
CA HIS A 177 2.19 -8.39 -2.00
C HIS A 177 0.87 -9.02 -1.50
N PRO A 178 0.77 -9.59 -0.28
CA PRO A 178 1.73 -9.61 0.82
C PRO A 178 2.59 -10.86 1.01
N TYR A 179 2.11 -12.05 0.63
CA TYR A 179 2.81 -13.31 0.93
C TYR A 179 3.42 -13.93 -0.33
N VAL A 180 4.69 -14.33 -0.26
CA VAL A 180 5.41 -14.94 -1.38
C VAL A 180 6.07 -16.24 -0.95
N GLY A 181 5.84 -17.30 -1.71
CA GLY A 181 6.46 -18.61 -1.54
C GLY A 181 7.14 -19.09 -2.81
N VAL A 182 7.59 -20.34 -2.81
CA VAL A 182 8.26 -20.95 -3.96
C VAL A 182 7.63 -22.30 -4.29
N LYS A 183 7.35 -22.51 -5.58
CA LYS A 183 6.98 -23.78 -6.18
C LYS A 183 8.18 -24.34 -6.96
N ILE A 184 8.57 -25.57 -6.66
CA ILE A 184 9.74 -26.23 -7.23
C ILE A 184 9.23 -27.38 -8.10
N THR A 185 9.58 -27.38 -9.39
CA THR A 185 9.21 -28.47 -10.30
C THR A 185 10.45 -29.27 -10.71
N VAL A 186 10.39 -30.57 -10.47
CA VAL A 186 11.47 -31.52 -10.73
C VAL A 186 11.05 -32.50 -11.82
N ALA A 187 11.58 -32.31 -13.02
CA ALA A 187 11.26 -33.12 -14.19
C ALA A 187 12.00 -34.48 -14.19
N VAL A 188 13.23 -34.51 -13.68
CA VAL A 188 14.06 -35.71 -13.56
C VAL A 188 14.49 -35.85 -12.10
N ALA A 189 14.22 -37.01 -11.49
CA ALA A 189 14.55 -37.27 -10.10
C ALA A 189 16.07 -37.16 -9.88
N PRO A 190 16.53 -36.23 -9.01
CA PRO A 190 17.92 -36.19 -8.59
C PRO A 190 18.26 -37.47 -7.80
N THR A 191 19.51 -37.91 -7.88
CA THR A 191 19.99 -39.06 -7.10
C THR A 191 20.78 -38.66 -5.88
N ALA A 192 21.16 -37.38 -5.77
CA ALA A 192 21.89 -36.81 -4.65
C ALA A 192 21.75 -35.29 -4.62
N GLY A 193 22.04 -34.71 -3.46
CA GLY A 193 22.10 -33.27 -3.23
C GLY A 193 20.94 -32.72 -2.40
N ILE A 194 21.06 -31.44 -2.07
CA ILE A 194 20.11 -30.64 -1.29
C ILE A 194 19.82 -29.37 -2.09
N LEU A 195 18.56 -28.95 -2.09
CA LEU A 195 18.14 -27.64 -2.55
C LEU A 195 17.82 -26.79 -1.33
N THR A 196 18.47 -25.63 -1.23
CA THR A 196 18.27 -24.65 -0.17
C THR A 196 17.73 -23.37 -0.78
N ILE A 197 16.67 -22.83 -0.19
CA ILE A 197 16.05 -21.58 -0.61
C ILE A 197 15.91 -20.68 0.61
N SER A 198 16.47 -19.49 0.51
CA SER A 198 16.35 -18.44 1.52
C SER A 198 15.75 -17.17 0.92
N ALA A 199 14.93 -16.47 1.68
CA ALA A 199 14.37 -15.18 1.34
C ALA A 199 15.01 -14.06 2.17
N VAL A 200 15.33 -12.95 1.52
CA VAL A 200 15.89 -11.75 2.15
C VAL A 200 14.97 -10.60 1.87
N ILE A 201 14.39 -10.01 2.92
CA ILE A 201 13.57 -8.81 2.82
C ILE A 201 14.46 -7.59 3.02
N GLN A 202 14.31 -6.59 2.15
CA GLN A 202 14.92 -5.27 2.30
C GLN A 202 13.84 -4.26 2.70
N GLU A 203 14.06 -3.58 3.82
CA GLU A 203 13.21 -2.51 4.37
C GLU A 203 13.82 -1.13 4.16
#